data_AF-A0A7X6T8Q5-F1
#
_entry.id   AF-A0A7X6T8Q5-F1
#
_cell.length_a   1.000
_cell.length_b   1.000
_cell.length_c   1.000
_cell.angle_alpha   90.00
_cell.angle_beta   90.00
_cell.angle_gamma   90.00
#
_symmetry.space_group_name_H-M   'P 1'
#
loop_
_entity.id
_entity.type
_entity.pdbx_description
1 polymer ?
#
loop_
_entity_poly.entity_id
_entity_poly.type
_entity_poly.pdbx_seq_one_letter_code
_entity_poly.pdbx_strand_id
1 'polypeptide(L)' 'KSYPQEMAGRYGAGKDFEAAALRMGCLLSREEADLSRFSTMLIDDFRAGRIGHLTLEWPLEDKLSDD' A
#
# COMPACT_ATOMS: atom_id res chain seq x y z
N LYS A 1 12.14 5.28 1.19
CA LYS A 1 11.49 4.24 0.36
C LYS A 1 10.32 4.88 -0.37
N SER A 2 10.16 4.64 -1.66
CA SER A 2 9.10 5.27 -2.44
C SER A 2 7.79 4.47 -2.31
N TYR A 3 6.71 5.16 -1.95
CA TYR A 3 5.42 4.55 -1.61
C TYR A 3 4.84 3.69 -2.76
N PRO A 4 4.81 4.14 -4.03
CA PRO A 4 4.27 3.34 -5.13
C PRO A 4 5.00 2.01 -5.36
N GLN A 5 6.33 1.99 -5.23
CA GLN A 5 7.17 0.82 -5.50
C GLN A 5 7.04 -0.22 -4.38
N GLU A 6 7.06 0.21 -3.12
CA GLU A 6 6.90 -0.71 -1.98
C GLU A 6 5.47 -1.28 -1.94
N MET A 7 4.46 -0.47 -2.24
CA MET A 7 3.07 -0.93 -2.39
C MET A 7 2.96 -2.01 -3.46
N ALA A 8 3.54 -1.76 -4.64
CA ALA A 8 3.52 -2.71 -5.74
C ALA A 8 4.25 -4.02 -5.42
N GLY A 9 5.39 -3.93 -4.74
CA GLY A 9 6.17 -5.11 -4.32
C GLY A 9 5.44 -5.95 -3.26
N ARG A 10 4.75 -5.31 -2.31
CA ARG A 10 4.10 -5.99 -1.18
C ARG A 10 2.72 -6.54 -1.53
N TYR A 11 1.87 -5.73 -2.17
CA TYR A 11 0.47 -6.08 -2.43
C TYR A 11 0.14 -6.31 -3.90
N GLY A 12 1.04 -5.93 -4.81
CA GLY A 12 0.83 -6.03 -6.26
C GLY A 12 0.53 -4.69 -6.90
N ALA A 13 0.48 -4.67 -8.23
CA ALA A 13 0.43 -3.45 -9.06
C ALA A 13 -0.88 -2.60 -8.95
N GLY A 14 -1.56 -2.64 -7.81
CA GLY A 14 -2.35 -1.52 -7.28
C GLY A 14 -3.73 -1.29 -7.88
N LYS A 15 -4.22 -2.15 -8.77
CA LYS A 15 -5.53 -1.95 -9.40
C LYS A 15 -6.66 -2.79 -8.84
N ASP A 16 -6.34 -3.82 -8.06
CA ASP A 16 -7.32 -4.75 -7.54
C ASP A 16 -7.06 -5.00 -6.05
N PHE A 17 -7.94 -4.43 -5.21
CA PHE A 17 -7.89 -4.51 -3.76
C PHE A 17 -8.25 -5.92 -3.26
N GLU A 18 -9.11 -6.63 -3.99
CA GLU A 18 -9.53 -7.98 -3.67
C GLU A 18 -8.41 -8.97 -3.98
N ALA A 19 -7.79 -8.87 -5.16
CA ALA A 19 -6.62 -9.67 -5.50
C ALA A 19 -5.45 -9.44 -4.52
N ALA A 20 -5.28 -8.21 -4.02
CA ALA A 20 -4.30 -7.92 -2.98
C ALA A 20 -4.64 -8.61 -1.65
N ALA A 21 -5.91 -8.57 -1.22
CA ALA A 21 -6.38 -9.27 -0.03
C ALA A 21 -6.19 -10.79 -0.15
N LEU A 22 -6.57 -11.39 -1.28
CA LEU A 22 -6.38 -12.81 -1.57
C LEU A 22 -4.90 -13.21 -1.52
N ARG A 23 -4.02 -12.42 -2.14
CA ARG A 23 -2.56 -12.64 -2.10
C ARG A 23 -2.01 -12.65 -0.67
N MET A 24 -2.53 -11.77 0.18
CA MET A 24 -2.12 -11.68 1.58
C MET A 24 -2.77 -12.74 2.48
N GLY A 25 -3.61 -13.62 1.92
CA GLY A 25 -4.32 -14.65 2.67
C GLY A 25 -5.42 -14.08 3.58
N CYS A 26 -5.92 -12.89 3.28
CA CYS A 26 -7.10 -12.33 3.93
C CYS A 26 -8.34 -12.96 3.31
N LEU A 27 -8.83 -14.03 3.92
CA LEU A 27 -9.95 -14.85 3.43
C LEU A 27 -11.06 -14.92 4.49
N LEU A 28 -12.30 -14.63 4.09
CA LEU A 28 -13.51 -14.93 4.87
C LEU A 28 -13.90 -16.40 4.69
N SER A 29 -13.78 -16.88 3.46
CA SER A 29 -14.00 -18.28 3.07
C SER A 29 -13.06 -18.65 1.92
N ARG A 30 -13.08 -19.91 1.46
CA ARG A 30 -12.13 -20.44 0.45
C ARG A 30 -11.95 -19.57 -0.80
N GLU A 31 -12.96 -18.80 -1.20
CA GLU A 31 -12.93 -17.96 -2.41
C GLU A 31 -13.29 -16.49 -2.14
N GLU A 32 -13.64 -16.11 -0.92
CA GLU A 32 -14.09 -14.75 -0.60
C GLU A 32 -13.03 -14.00 0.21
N ALA A 33 -12.63 -12.83 -0.29
CA ALA A 33 -11.62 -12.00 0.35
C ALA A 33 -12.14 -11.31 1.62
N ASP A 34 -11.34 -11.34 2.68
CA ASP A 34 -11.58 -10.55 3.89
C ASP A 34 -11.00 -9.14 3.74
N LEU A 35 -11.80 -8.24 3.17
CA LEU A 35 -11.40 -6.84 2.95
C LEU A 35 -11.26 -6.06 4.27
N SER A 36 -11.97 -6.45 5.32
CA SER A 36 -11.90 -5.78 6.63
C SER A 36 -10.55 -6.06 7.29
N ARG A 37 -10.12 -7.32 7.28
CA ARG A 37 -8.80 -7.71 7.75
C ARG A 37 -7.70 -7.12 6.88
N PHE A 38 -7.86 -7.15 5.56
CA PHE A 38 -6.86 -6.59 4.65
C PHE A 38 -6.69 -5.07 4.85
N SER A 39 -7.79 -4.33 4.96
CA SER A 39 -7.74 -2.87 5.21
C SER A 39 -7.07 -2.52 6.53
N THR A 40 -7.34 -3.27 7.60
CA THR A 40 -6.66 -3.09 8.90
C THR A 40 -5.16 -3.28 8.77
N MET A 41 -4.73 -4.39 8.15
CA MET A 41 -3.31 -4.68 7.93
C MET A 41 -2.62 -3.66 7.02
N LEU A 42 -3.29 -3.19 5.97
CA LEU A 42 -2.79 -2.15 5.09
C LEU A 42 -2.54 -0.84 5.84
N ILE A 43 -3.49 -0.43 6.69
CA ILE A 43 -3.35 0.77 7.53
C ILE A 43 -2.21 0.59 8.54
N ASP A 44 -2.04 -0.59 9.12
CA ASP A 44 -0.94 -0.86 10.04
C ASP A 44 0.43 -0.80 9.33
N ASP A 45 0.53 -1.37 8.14
CA ASP A 45 1.72 -1.29 7.29
C ASP A 45 2.04 0.17 6.91
N PHE A 46 1.01 0.96 6.62
CA PHE A 46 1.13 2.39 6.34
C PHE A 46 1.64 3.16 7.56
N ARG A 47 0.99 3.02 8.71
CA ARG A 47 1.33 3.75 9.95
C ARG A 47 2.72 3.40 10.47
N ALA A 48 3.17 2.17 10.22
CA ALA A 48 4.51 1.73 10.58
C ALA A 48 5.60 2.13 9.57
N GLY A 49 5.25 2.85 8.49
CA GLY A 49 6.18 3.26 7.44
C GLY A 49 6.71 2.11 6.58
N ARG A 50 6.11 0.91 6.66
CA ARG A 50 6.61 -0.30 5.97
C ARG A 50 6.43 -0.23 4.45
N ILE A 51 5.43 0.51 3.99
CA ILE A 51 5.09 0.73 2.57
C ILE A 51 5.39 2.16 2.10
N GLY A 52 6.20 2.90 2.87
CA GLY A 52 6.56 4.28 2.58
C GLY A 52 6.21 5.23 3.72
N HIS A 53 6.96 6.32 3.84
CA HIS A 53 6.65 7.43 4.74
C HIS A 53 5.98 8.52 3.92
N LEU A 54 4.70 8.77 4.16
CA LEU A 54 4.04 9.97 3.67
C LEU A 54 4.28 11.07 4.68
N THR A 55 4.84 12.17 4.21
CA THR A 55 5.00 13.39 4.97
C THR A 55 4.29 14.52 4.23
N LEU A 56 3.97 15.60 4.94
CA LEU A 56 3.25 16.74 4.35
C LEU A 56 4.19 17.72 3.64
N GLU A 57 5.51 17.52 3.76
CA GLU A 57 6.47 18.25 2.96
C GLU A 57 6.51 17.77 1.51
N TRP A 58 6.72 18.73 0.60
CA TRP A 58 7.00 18.42 -0.79
C TRP A 58 8.42 17.85 -0.90
N PRO A 59 8.63 16.79 -1.69
CA PRO A 59 9.97 16.30 -1.96
C PRO A 59 10.79 17.42 -2.62
N LEU A 60 12.03 17.60 -2.16
CA LEU A 60 12.93 18.66 -2.65
C LEU A 60 13.17 18.58 -4.17
N GLU A 61 13.00 17.39 -4.77
CA GLU A 61 13.14 17.14 -6.21
C GLU A 61 12.07 17.88 -7.04
N ASP A 62 10.86 18.08 -6.53
CA ASP A 62 9.80 18.85 -7.21
C ASP A 62 10.04 20.37 -7.14
N LYS A 63 10.94 20.85 -6.26
CA LYS A 63 11.29 22.26 -6.18
C LYS A 63 12.43 22.68 -7.12
N LEU A 64 13.07 21.72 -7.79
CA LEU A 64 14.20 21.96 -8.71
C LEU A 64 13.78 21.97 -10.19
N SER A 65 12.50 21.69 -10.49
CA SER A 65 11.97 21.67 -11.87
C SER A 65 11.25 22.96 -12.31
N ASP A 66 11.16 23.95 -11.42
CA ASP A 66 10.46 25.23 -11.66
C ASP A 66 11.41 26.43 -11.88
N ASP A 67 12.71 26.19 -12.14
CA ASP A 67 13.70 27.21 -12.55
C ASP A 67 14.06 27.14 -14.05
#